data_AF-A0A4Q3VPL8-F1
#
_entry.id   AF-A0A4Q3VPL8-F1
#
_cell.length_a   1.000
_cell.length_b   1.000
_cell.length_c   1.000
_cell.angle_alpha   90.00
_cell.angle_beta   90.00
_cell.angle_gamma   90.00
#
_symmetry.space_group_name_H-M   'P 1'
#
loop_
_entity.id
_entity.type
_entity.pdbx_description
1 polymer ?
#
loop_
_entity_poly.entity_id
_entity_poly.type
_entity_poly.pdbx_seq_one_letter_code
_entity_poly.pdbx_strand_id
1 'polypeptide(L)'
;MITNIVETIQKNLGYPSLQKIDPNSQEVKHIAGTSPTEKLGQAAITAVLAGLINYSRSESGSTYLFSHAGEGQNWLEKFFGTRKQEAVDKVAHYSGTSSTDAAGQMQAVANEAVRVIHESAGIKETPERIRTFLNGQRHNILLYLPAAMQFGDLLKDDSLDDRTHKMEGPISNFIHSIEKKF
;
A
#
# COMPACT_ATOMS: atom_id res chain seq x y z
N MET A 1 -4.27 7.25 -19.69
CA MET A 1 -3.86 7.98 -18.46
C MET A 1 -3.36 6.94 -17.48
N ILE A 2 -2.25 7.18 -16.79
CA ILE A 2 -1.85 6.32 -15.67
C ILE A 2 -2.71 6.78 -14.48
N THR A 3 -3.83 6.09 -14.26
CA THR A 3 -4.72 6.40 -13.15
C THR A 3 -4.02 5.99 -11.84
N ASN A 4 -3.92 6.91 -10.88
CA ASN A 4 -3.40 6.59 -9.55
C ASN A 4 -4.40 5.62 -8.87
N ILE A 5 -3.97 4.39 -8.62
CA ILE A 5 -4.85 3.34 -8.06
C ILE A 5 -5.39 3.74 -6.68
N VAL A 6 -4.59 4.44 -5.88
CA VAL A 6 -4.97 4.89 -4.54
C VAL A 6 -6.15 5.86 -4.63
N GLU A 7 -6.03 6.88 -5.48
CA GLU A 7 -7.08 7.90 -5.69
C GLU A 7 -8.34 7.29 -6.30
N THR A 8 -8.18 6.30 -7.17
CA THR A 8 -9.31 5.63 -7.83
C THR A 8 -10.14 4.84 -6.82
N ILE A 9 -9.49 3.99 -6.03
CA ILE A 9 -10.15 3.20 -4.99
C ILE A 9 -10.79 4.12 -3.95
N GLN A 10 -10.06 5.14 -3.51
CA GLN A 10 -10.56 6.12 -2.56
C GLN A 10 -11.86 6.76 -3.06
N LYS A 11 -11.87 7.25 -4.30
CA LYS A 11 -13.03 7.90 -4.90
C LYS A 11 -14.22 6.94 -5.07
N ASN A 12 -13.96 5.73 -5.56
CA ASN A 12 -15.02 4.77 -5.86
C ASN A 12 -15.67 4.22 -4.59
N LEU A 13 -14.92 4.08 -3.50
CA LEU A 13 -15.45 3.63 -2.20
C LEU A 13 -15.91 4.78 -1.28
N GLY A 14 -15.80 6.04 -1.74
CA GLY A 14 -16.28 7.20 -1.01
C GLY A 14 -15.44 7.57 0.23
N TYR A 15 -14.16 7.19 0.26
CA TYR A 15 -13.27 7.56 1.36
C TYR A 15 -12.82 9.03 1.25
N PRO A 16 -12.54 9.68 2.40
CA PRO A 16 -11.85 10.97 2.43
C PRO A 16 -10.46 10.91 1.77
N SER A 17 -9.94 12.07 1.37
CA SER A 17 -8.62 12.17 0.77
C SER A 17 -7.51 11.69 1.69
N LEU A 18 -6.65 10.80 1.18
CA LEU A 18 -5.54 10.25 1.96
C LEU A 18 -4.45 11.29 2.20
N GLN A 19 -3.86 11.24 3.38
CA GLN A 19 -2.79 12.15 3.78
C GLN A 19 -1.42 11.55 3.45
N LYS A 20 -0.60 12.29 2.69
CA LYS A 20 0.77 11.86 2.39
C LYS A 20 1.57 11.79 3.69
N ILE A 21 2.31 10.70 3.87
CA ILE A 21 3.23 10.52 4.99
C ILE A 21 4.49 11.34 4.71
N ASP A 22 4.83 12.23 5.65
CA ASP A 22 6.07 12.98 5.61
C ASP A 22 7.24 12.00 5.87
N PRO A 23 8.22 11.90 4.94
CA PRO A 23 9.36 10.99 5.10
C PRO A 23 10.18 11.25 6.36
N ASN A 24 10.18 12.50 6.85
CA ASN A 24 11.06 12.95 7.93
C ASN A 24 10.44 12.79 9.31
N SER A 25 9.10 12.91 9.43
CA SER A 25 8.42 12.63 10.70
C SER A 25 7.89 11.22 10.80
N GLN A 26 7.73 10.49 9.68
CA GLN A 26 7.11 9.15 9.58
C GLN A 26 5.69 9.02 10.17
N GLU A 27 5.20 10.09 10.79
CA GLU A 27 3.85 10.34 11.23
C GLU A 27 3.11 11.15 10.16
N VAL A 28 1.79 10.91 10.01
CA VAL A 28 0.93 11.91 9.39
C VAL A 28 0.97 13.13 10.31
N LYS A 29 1.40 14.29 9.83
CA LYS A 29 1.46 15.54 10.62
C LYS A 29 0.12 15.96 11.29
N HIS A 30 -0.96 15.21 11.07
CA HIS A 30 -2.31 15.46 11.56
C HIS A 30 -3.07 14.20 12.08
N ILE A 31 -2.40 13.15 12.59
CA ILE A 31 -3.12 11.99 13.21
C ILE A 31 -3.98 12.42 14.40
N ALA A 32 -3.56 13.47 15.13
CA ALA A 32 -4.25 13.95 16.33
C ALA A 32 -5.62 14.61 16.05
N GLY A 33 -5.96 14.91 14.79
CA GLY A 33 -7.25 15.53 14.41
C GLY A 33 -8.03 14.78 13.33
N THR A 34 -7.54 13.65 12.85
CA THR A 34 -8.22 12.84 11.83
C THR A 34 -9.23 11.89 12.47
N SER A 35 -10.41 11.82 11.88
CA SER A 35 -11.49 10.94 12.30
C SER A 35 -11.10 9.46 12.12
N PRO A 36 -11.70 8.54 12.91
CA PRO A 36 -11.51 7.10 12.72
C PRO A 36 -11.77 6.64 11.27
N THR A 37 -12.75 7.23 10.60
CA THR A 37 -13.10 6.91 9.21
C THR A 37 -11.99 7.29 8.22
N GLU A 38 -11.33 8.44 8.43
CA GLU A 38 -10.18 8.85 7.61
C GLU A 38 -8.99 7.91 7.82
N LYS A 39 -8.70 7.56 9.08
CA LYS A 39 -7.62 6.62 9.43
C LYS A 39 -7.90 5.24 8.86
N LEU A 40 -9.16 4.80 8.90
CA LEU A 40 -9.59 3.52 8.35
C LEU A 40 -9.42 3.47 6.83
N GLY A 41 -9.89 4.50 6.11
CA GLY A 41 -9.69 4.58 4.65
C GLY A 41 -8.21 4.56 4.28
N GLN A 42 -7.39 5.36 4.96
CA GLN A 42 -5.95 5.38 4.71
C GLN A 42 -5.28 4.03 5.01
N ALA A 43 -5.57 3.44 6.16
CA ALA A 43 -4.98 2.17 6.57
C ALA A 43 -5.42 1.01 5.68
N ALA A 44 -6.73 0.87 5.43
CA ALA A 44 -7.27 -0.22 4.63
C ALA A 44 -6.77 -0.17 3.19
N ILE A 45 -6.81 1.00 2.52
CA ILE A 45 -6.35 1.15 1.14
C ILE A 45 -4.86 0.82 1.03
N THR A 46 -4.03 1.39 1.89
CA THR A 46 -2.58 1.22 1.78
C THR A 46 -2.13 -0.18 2.20
N ALA A 47 -2.73 -0.78 3.22
CA ALA A 47 -2.47 -2.15 3.65
C ALA A 47 -2.78 -3.17 2.55
N VAL A 48 -3.99 -3.08 1.98
CA VAL A 48 -4.43 -4.01 0.92
C VAL A 48 -3.55 -3.87 -0.31
N LEU A 49 -3.24 -2.65 -0.73
CA LEU A 49 -2.38 -2.41 -1.89
C LEU A 49 -0.93 -2.88 -1.65
N ALA A 50 -0.41 -2.76 -0.42
CA ALA A 50 0.89 -3.32 -0.05
C ALA A 50 0.89 -4.85 -0.13
N GLY A 51 -0.12 -5.52 0.44
CA GLY A 51 -0.30 -6.96 0.33
C GLY A 51 -0.44 -7.43 -1.12
N LEU A 52 -1.17 -6.68 -1.93
CA LEU A 52 -1.38 -6.96 -3.34
C LEU A 52 -0.09 -6.83 -4.17
N ILE A 53 0.71 -5.78 -3.92
CA ILE A 53 2.05 -5.66 -4.53
C ILE A 53 2.87 -6.90 -4.20
N ASN A 54 2.96 -7.25 -2.91
CA ASN A 54 3.75 -8.40 -2.47
C ASN A 54 3.28 -9.71 -3.14
N TYR A 55 1.96 -9.93 -3.19
CA TYR A 55 1.36 -11.10 -3.84
C TYR A 55 1.71 -11.19 -5.34
N SER A 56 1.64 -10.05 -6.05
CA SER A 56 1.91 -9.97 -7.49
C SER A 56 3.38 -10.18 -7.89
N ARG A 57 4.32 -10.20 -6.93
CA ARG A 57 5.75 -10.44 -7.20
C ARG A 57 6.02 -11.87 -7.69
N SER A 58 5.18 -12.81 -7.30
CA SER A 58 5.24 -14.20 -7.74
C SER A 58 4.48 -14.39 -9.05
N GLU A 59 4.99 -15.27 -9.92
CA GLU A 59 4.31 -15.63 -11.19
C GLU A 59 2.93 -16.25 -10.93
N SER A 60 2.82 -17.08 -9.90
CA SER A 60 1.54 -17.64 -9.45
C SER A 60 0.56 -16.56 -9.00
N GLY A 61 1.04 -15.53 -8.29
CA GLY A 61 0.20 -14.44 -7.80
C GLY A 61 -0.29 -13.54 -8.93
N SER A 62 0.58 -13.14 -9.85
CA SER A 62 0.20 -12.34 -11.02
C SER A 62 -0.75 -13.10 -11.95
N THR A 63 -0.53 -14.40 -12.13
CA THR A 63 -1.41 -15.27 -12.94
C THR A 63 -2.77 -15.46 -12.27
N TYR A 64 -2.79 -15.61 -10.94
CA TYR A 64 -4.04 -15.73 -10.19
C TYR A 64 -4.87 -14.45 -10.29
N LEU A 65 -4.24 -13.29 -10.07
CA LEU A 65 -4.88 -11.98 -10.24
C LEU A 65 -5.45 -11.87 -11.66
N PHE A 66 -4.64 -12.15 -12.68
CA PHE A 66 -5.08 -12.15 -14.08
C PHE A 66 -6.30 -13.06 -14.33
N SER A 67 -6.32 -14.26 -13.73
CA SER A 67 -7.36 -15.24 -14.01
C SER A 67 -8.66 -14.99 -13.22
N HIS A 68 -8.64 -14.08 -12.24
CA HIS A 68 -9.75 -13.87 -11.30
C HIS A 68 -10.06 -12.37 -11.15
N ALA A 69 -10.81 -11.83 -12.10
CA ALA A 69 -11.30 -10.45 -12.09
C ALA A 69 -12.57 -10.22 -11.25
N GLY A 70 -13.02 -11.23 -10.50
CA GLY A 70 -14.39 -11.29 -9.97
C GLY A 70 -14.56 -10.95 -8.49
N GLU A 71 -15.78 -10.51 -8.16
CA GLU A 71 -16.29 -10.37 -6.79
C GLU A 71 -16.45 -11.75 -6.11
N GLY A 72 -16.36 -11.78 -4.77
CA GLY A 72 -16.60 -12.99 -3.96
C GLY A 72 -15.35 -13.81 -3.60
N GLN A 73 -14.16 -13.38 -4.01
CA GLN A 73 -12.89 -13.98 -3.58
C GLN A 73 -12.50 -13.46 -2.19
N ASN A 74 -11.97 -14.34 -1.34
CA ASN A 74 -11.33 -13.92 -0.10
C ASN A 74 -9.90 -13.43 -0.40
N TRP A 75 -9.82 -12.21 -0.92
CA TRP A 75 -8.56 -11.58 -1.31
C TRP A 75 -7.61 -11.39 -0.14
N LEU A 76 -8.14 -11.11 1.05
CA LEU A 76 -7.30 -10.94 2.24
C LEU A 76 -6.57 -12.23 2.59
N GLU A 77 -7.22 -13.39 2.47
CA GLU A 77 -6.57 -14.69 2.63
C GLU A 77 -5.47 -14.91 1.56
N LYS A 78 -5.67 -14.44 0.33
CA LYS A 78 -4.66 -14.56 -0.73
C LYS A 78 -3.46 -13.66 -0.50
N PHE A 79 -3.68 -12.41 -0.08
CA PHE A 79 -2.62 -11.42 0.05
C PHE A 79 -1.78 -11.62 1.32
N PHE A 80 -2.43 -12.04 2.41
CA PHE A 80 -1.79 -12.13 3.72
C PHE A 80 -1.64 -13.57 4.24
N GLY A 81 -2.33 -14.55 3.65
CA GLY A 81 -2.26 -15.95 4.07
C GLY A 81 -2.52 -16.11 5.57
N THR A 82 -1.64 -16.84 6.25
CA THR A 82 -1.72 -17.06 7.69
C THR A 82 -1.59 -15.79 8.53
N ARG A 83 -1.13 -14.67 7.95
CA ARG A 83 -1.01 -13.36 8.61
C ARG A 83 -2.20 -12.44 8.39
N LYS A 84 -3.28 -12.92 7.77
CA LYS A 84 -4.50 -12.14 7.54
C LYS A 84 -5.01 -11.47 8.82
N GLN A 85 -5.10 -12.22 9.91
CA GLN A 85 -5.63 -11.67 11.18
C GLN A 85 -4.71 -10.57 11.73
N GLU A 86 -3.39 -10.77 11.66
CA GLU A 86 -2.40 -9.76 12.07
C GLU A 86 -2.54 -8.47 11.25
N ALA A 87 -2.78 -8.58 9.93
CA ALA A 87 -2.97 -7.43 9.06
C ALA A 87 -4.26 -6.66 9.40
N VAL A 88 -5.35 -7.40 9.65
CA VAL A 88 -6.63 -6.82 10.08
C VAL A 88 -6.48 -6.10 11.42
N ASP A 89 -5.82 -6.71 12.39
CA ASP A 89 -5.66 -6.15 13.73
C ASP A 89 -4.79 -4.89 13.71
N LYS A 90 -3.75 -4.84 12.86
CA LYS A 90 -2.94 -3.63 12.65
C LYS A 90 -3.77 -2.48 12.06
N VAL A 91 -4.63 -2.75 11.08
CA VAL A 91 -5.53 -1.74 10.50
C VAL A 91 -6.58 -1.29 11.53
N ALA A 92 -7.15 -2.22 12.29
CA ALA A 92 -8.13 -1.95 13.34
C ALA A 92 -7.51 -1.06 14.43
N HIS A 93 -6.32 -1.42 14.90
CA HIS A 93 -5.59 -0.68 15.92
C HIS A 93 -5.23 0.74 15.46
N TYR A 94 -4.71 0.89 14.24
CA TYR A 94 -4.34 2.20 13.70
C TYR A 94 -5.55 3.14 13.55
N SER A 95 -6.69 2.60 13.11
CA SER A 95 -7.90 3.38 12.86
C SER A 95 -8.82 3.55 14.07
N GLY A 96 -8.60 2.79 15.14
CA GLY A 96 -9.45 2.79 16.33
C GLY A 96 -10.82 2.15 16.07
N THR A 97 -10.92 1.20 15.13
CA THR A 97 -12.15 0.47 14.80
C THR A 97 -12.07 -0.99 15.24
N SER A 98 -13.15 -1.75 15.07
CA SER A 98 -13.17 -3.19 15.36
C SER A 98 -12.47 -3.99 14.26
N SER A 99 -11.87 -5.14 14.61
CA SER A 99 -11.28 -6.05 13.61
C SER A 99 -12.32 -6.51 12.57
N THR A 100 -13.59 -6.62 12.94
CA THR A 100 -14.68 -6.96 12.01
C THR A 100 -14.90 -5.86 10.97
N ASP A 101 -14.98 -4.60 11.41
CA ASP A 101 -15.15 -3.46 10.51
C ASP A 101 -13.92 -3.29 9.62
N ALA A 102 -12.72 -3.39 10.20
CA ALA A 102 -11.46 -3.35 9.46
C ALA A 102 -11.40 -4.44 8.39
N ALA A 103 -11.74 -5.69 8.73
CA ALA A 103 -11.77 -6.79 7.76
C ALA A 103 -12.78 -6.53 6.63
N GLY A 104 -13.97 -6.05 6.95
CA GLY A 104 -15.00 -5.71 5.97
C GLY A 104 -14.53 -4.63 5.00
N GLN A 105 -13.93 -3.54 5.52
CA GLN A 105 -13.40 -2.46 4.70
C GLN A 105 -12.20 -2.92 3.86
N MET A 106 -11.26 -3.67 4.44
CA MET A 106 -10.12 -4.22 3.70
C MET A 106 -10.57 -5.15 2.57
N GLN A 107 -11.61 -5.95 2.78
CA GLN A 107 -12.14 -6.84 1.74
C GLN A 107 -12.83 -6.03 0.61
N ALA A 108 -13.58 -4.98 0.94
CA ALA A 108 -14.18 -4.08 -0.05
C ALA A 108 -13.10 -3.37 -0.89
N VAL A 109 -12.06 -2.85 -0.23
CA VAL A 109 -10.87 -2.28 -0.87
C VAL A 109 -10.19 -3.31 -1.78
N ALA A 110 -10.06 -4.56 -1.35
CA ALA A 110 -9.41 -5.60 -2.14
C ALA A 110 -10.18 -5.94 -3.42
N ASN A 111 -11.51 -6.06 -3.32
CA ASN A 111 -12.37 -6.27 -4.49
C ASN A 111 -12.22 -5.12 -5.49
N GLU A 112 -12.28 -3.89 -4.99
CA GLU A 112 -12.17 -2.69 -5.81
C GLU A 112 -10.77 -2.54 -6.44
N ALA A 113 -9.71 -2.84 -5.69
CA ALA A 113 -8.34 -2.80 -6.19
C ALA A 113 -8.15 -3.77 -7.37
N VAL A 114 -8.63 -5.00 -7.24
CA VAL A 114 -8.56 -5.99 -8.32
C VAL A 114 -9.35 -5.49 -9.54
N ARG A 115 -10.57 -5.00 -9.35
CA ARG A 115 -11.38 -4.42 -10.45
C ARG A 115 -10.63 -3.30 -11.19
N VAL A 116 -10.06 -2.34 -10.46
CA VAL A 116 -9.31 -1.22 -11.04
C VAL A 116 -8.06 -1.70 -11.78
N ILE A 117 -7.37 -2.74 -11.29
CA ILE A 117 -6.21 -3.32 -11.97
C ILE A 117 -6.59 -3.91 -13.32
N HIS A 118 -7.69 -4.66 -13.39
CA HIS A 118 -8.20 -5.22 -14.64
C HIS A 118 -8.58 -4.11 -15.63
N GLU A 119 -9.35 -3.12 -15.17
CA GLU A 119 -9.72 -1.96 -15.99
C GLU A 119 -8.50 -1.18 -16.52
N SER A 120 -7.46 -1.07 -15.70
CA SER A 120 -6.23 -0.34 -16.04
C SER A 120 -5.27 -1.14 -16.92
N ALA A 121 -5.28 -2.48 -16.83
CA ALA A 121 -4.44 -3.36 -17.65
C ALA A 121 -4.96 -3.46 -19.11
N GLY A 122 -6.26 -3.20 -19.33
CA GLY A 122 -6.91 -3.12 -20.63
C GLY A 122 -7.05 -4.46 -21.35
N ILE A 123 -7.79 -4.49 -22.47
CA ILE A 123 -8.30 -5.69 -23.20
C ILE A 123 -7.26 -6.79 -23.52
N LYS A 124 -5.95 -6.49 -23.48
CA LYS A 124 -4.86 -7.46 -23.59
C LYS A 124 -4.17 -7.58 -22.23
N GLU A 125 -4.91 -8.09 -21.27
CA GLU A 125 -4.40 -8.39 -19.94
C GLU A 125 -3.41 -9.55 -20.05
N THR A 126 -2.19 -9.35 -19.57
CA THR A 126 -1.24 -10.43 -19.34
C THR A 126 -0.71 -10.30 -17.91
N PRO A 127 -0.30 -11.40 -17.25
CA PRO A 127 0.27 -11.34 -15.91
C PRO A 127 1.42 -10.33 -15.78
N GLU A 128 2.23 -10.16 -16.83
CA GLU A 128 3.35 -9.21 -16.87
C GLU A 128 2.87 -7.74 -16.85
N ARG A 129 1.74 -7.43 -17.50
CA ARG A 129 1.18 -6.08 -17.50
C ARG A 129 0.61 -5.71 -16.14
N ILE A 130 -0.05 -6.64 -15.46
CA ILE A 130 -0.52 -6.46 -14.07
C ILE A 130 0.67 -6.16 -13.17
N ARG A 131 1.72 -6.98 -13.24
CA ARG A 131 2.95 -6.77 -12.45
C ARG A 131 3.61 -5.42 -12.75
N THR A 132 3.70 -5.05 -14.02
CA THR A 132 4.29 -3.77 -14.45
C THR A 132 3.48 -2.59 -13.92
N PHE A 133 2.15 -2.65 -14.03
CA PHE A 133 1.25 -1.62 -13.51
C PHE A 133 1.42 -1.45 -11.99
N LEU A 134 1.38 -2.56 -11.23
CA LEU A 134 1.52 -2.54 -9.78
C LEU A 134 2.88 -2.02 -9.31
N ASN A 135 3.96 -2.43 -9.99
CA ASN A 135 5.29 -1.88 -9.71
C ASN A 135 5.35 -0.37 -9.97
N GLY A 136 4.68 0.12 -11.01
CA GLY A 136 4.56 1.56 -11.28
C GLY A 136 3.76 2.33 -10.22
N GLN A 137 2.81 1.67 -9.56
CA GLN A 137 2.02 2.27 -8.47
C GLN A 137 2.69 2.16 -7.10
N ARG A 138 3.77 1.39 -6.95
CA ARG A 138 4.44 1.14 -5.67
C ARG A 138 4.78 2.42 -4.93
N HIS A 139 5.40 3.39 -5.61
CA HIS A 139 5.74 4.67 -4.99
C HIS A 139 4.49 5.42 -4.50
N ASN A 140 3.44 5.47 -5.32
CA ASN A 140 2.17 6.12 -4.98
C ASN A 140 1.51 5.49 -3.76
N ILE A 141 1.58 4.17 -3.62
CA ILE A 141 1.01 3.44 -2.47
C ILE A 141 1.81 3.72 -1.21
N LEU A 142 3.14 3.60 -1.29
CA LEU A 142 4.02 3.80 -0.15
C LEU A 142 4.00 5.23 0.38
N LEU A 143 3.69 6.22 -0.47
CA LEU A 143 3.49 7.62 -0.09
C LEU A 143 2.44 7.82 1.01
N TYR A 144 1.46 6.91 1.11
CA TYR A 144 0.35 7.01 2.06
C TYR A 144 0.38 5.94 3.17
N LEU A 145 1.25 4.92 3.05
CA LEU A 145 1.37 3.82 4.01
C LEU A 145 1.96 4.33 5.34
N PRO A 146 1.20 4.33 6.45
CA PRO A 146 1.71 4.73 7.76
C PRO A 146 2.75 3.71 8.29
N ALA A 147 3.94 4.21 8.66
CA ALA A 147 5.01 3.38 9.23
C ALA A 147 4.60 2.69 10.53
N ALA A 148 3.72 3.32 11.32
CA ALA A 148 3.17 2.77 12.56
C ALA A 148 2.45 1.41 12.38
N MET A 149 2.02 1.06 11.16
CA MET A 149 1.40 -0.24 10.91
C MET A 149 2.42 -1.37 10.68
N GLN A 150 3.69 -1.06 10.38
CA GLN A 150 4.79 -2.03 10.19
C GLN A 150 4.42 -3.16 9.22
N PHE A 151 4.01 -2.80 7.99
CA PHE A 151 3.54 -3.78 7.00
C PHE A 151 4.68 -4.44 6.22
N GLY A 152 5.86 -3.83 6.16
CA GLY A 152 7.07 -4.50 5.65
C GLY A 152 7.46 -5.69 6.52
N ASP A 153 7.48 -5.53 7.84
CA ASP A 153 7.70 -6.66 8.78
C ASP A 153 6.65 -7.78 8.59
N LEU A 154 5.37 -7.40 8.49
CA LEU A 154 4.27 -8.35 8.31
C LEU A 154 4.41 -9.13 6.99
N LEU A 155 4.74 -8.44 5.90
CA LEU A 155 4.84 -9.02 4.57
C LEU A 155 6.23 -9.63 4.28
N LYS A 156 7.17 -9.51 5.22
CA LYS A 156 8.60 -9.85 5.05
C LYS A 156 9.20 -9.16 3.83
N ASP A 157 8.83 -7.91 3.62
CA ASP A 157 9.31 -7.07 2.54
C ASP A 157 9.81 -5.74 3.12
N ASP A 158 11.05 -5.77 3.60
CA ASP A 158 11.73 -4.62 4.21
C ASP A 158 11.68 -3.40 3.30
N SER A 159 11.61 -3.60 1.98
CA SER A 159 11.52 -2.50 1.02
C SER A 159 10.26 -1.64 1.17
N LEU A 160 9.19 -2.15 1.78
CA LEU A 160 7.95 -1.42 2.06
C LEU A 160 8.13 -0.44 3.25
N ASP A 161 8.95 -0.82 4.23
CA ASP A 161 9.26 -0.02 5.42
C ASP A 161 10.61 0.74 5.29
N ASP A 162 11.42 0.45 4.26
CA ASP A 162 12.72 1.06 3.88
C ASP A 162 12.63 2.55 3.48
N ARG A 163 11.49 3.20 3.69
CA ARG A 163 11.43 4.68 3.75
C ARG A 163 12.06 5.22 5.04
N THR A 164 12.26 4.36 6.04
CA THR A 164 12.92 4.69 7.32
C THR A 164 14.43 4.86 7.21
N HIS A 165 15.10 4.14 6.30
CA HIS A 165 16.56 4.14 6.17
C HIS A 165 17.09 4.94 4.96
N LYS A 166 16.23 5.45 4.07
CA LYS A 166 16.65 6.11 2.81
C LYS A 166 16.46 7.62 2.74
N MET A 167 16.03 8.27 3.82
CA MET A 167 16.21 9.72 4.02
C MET A 167 17.43 10.05 4.90
N GLU A 168 18.22 9.04 5.27
CA GLU A 168 19.63 9.20 5.65
C GLU A 168 20.54 8.74 4.48
N GLY A 169 20.28 9.26 3.27
CA GLY A 169 21.36 9.35 2.30
C GLY A 169 22.45 10.26 2.89
N PRO A 170 23.75 9.97 2.74
CA PRO A 170 24.79 10.82 3.30
C PRO A 170 24.76 12.20 2.62
N ILE A 171 24.12 13.18 3.26
CA ILE A 171 24.36 14.61 3.01
C ILE A 171 25.67 15.04 3.71
N SER A 172 26.58 14.11 3.99
CA SER A 172 27.86 14.39 4.62
C SER A 172 28.85 13.32 4.21
N ASN A 173 29.57 13.61 3.12
CA ASN A 173 31.00 13.30 2.91
C ASN A 173 31.52 13.74 1.54
N PHE A 174 30.78 14.56 0.77
CA PHE A 174 31.25 15.14 -0.49
C PHE A 174 31.60 16.64 -0.44
N ILE A 175 31.79 17.22 0.77
CA ILE A 175 32.40 18.55 0.96
C ILE A 175 33.44 18.50 2.08
N HIS A 176 34.59 17.88 1.80
CA HIS A 176 35.87 18.19 2.48
C HIS A 176 37.10 17.66 1.73
N SER A 177 37.21 17.90 0.40
CA SER A 177 38.45 17.59 -0.33
C SER A 177 38.84 18.62 -1.41
N ILE A 178 38.21 19.81 -1.44
CA ILE A 178 38.66 20.93 -2.28
C ILE A 178 38.90 22.17 -1.41
N GLU A 179 39.53 21.96 -0.25
CA GLU A 179 40.17 23.04 0.49
C GLU A 179 41.49 22.52 1.08
N LYS A 180 42.38 22.11 0.18
CA LYS A 180 43.82 22.01 0.45
C LYS A 180 44.55 21.89 -0.89
N LYS A 181 44.71 23.04 -1.53
CA LYS A 181 45.82 23.42 -2.42
C LYS A 181 45.58 24.91 -2.74
N PHE A 182 46.41 25.92 -2.42
CA PHE A 182 47.87 25.95 -2.22
C PHE A 182 48.63 24.93 -3.06
#